data_AF-A0A068QUJ1-F1
#
_entry.id   AF-A0A068QUJ1-F1
#
_cell.length_a   1.000
_cell.length_b   1.000
_cell.length_c   1.000
_cell.angle_alpha   90.00
_cell.angle_beta   90.00
_cell.angle_gamma   90.00
#
_symmetry.space_group_name_H-M   'P 1'
#
loop_
_entity.id
_entity.type
_entity.pdbx_description
1 polymer ?
#
loop_
_entity_poly.entity_id
_entity_poly.type
_entity_poly.pdbx_seq_one_letter_code
_entity_poly.pdbx_strand_id
1 'polypeptide(L)'
;MTTWRDKGKVIRGTNIERMASGRAPVGYDGKAVNLHHMLQTQHGPIAELSQTFHKTNHKAIHINPNTIPSGIDRAAFNKWREQYWMNRAGDFK
;
A
#
# COMPACT_ATOMS: atom_id res chain seq x y z
N MET A 1 8.93 -11.97 -11.42
CA MET A 1 9.53 -10.63 -11.57
C MET A 1 8.44 -9.59 -11.77
N THR A 2 8.65 -8.38 -11.29
CA THR A 2 7.78 -7.20 -11.39
C THR A 2 8.44 -6.11 -12.25
N THR A 3 7.66 -5.12 -12.66
CA THR A 3 8.14 -3.97 -13.45
C THR A 3 7.60 -2.66 -12.87
N TRP A 4 8.44 -1.63 -12.76
CA TRP A 4 8.00 -0.28 -12.38
C TRP A 4 8.75 0.81 -13.12
N ARG A 5 8.23 2.04 -13.05
CA ARG A 5 8.90 3.24 -13.55
C ARG A 5 9.53 4.01 -12.40
N ASP A 6 10.77 4.42 -12.59
CA ASP A 6 11.49 5.33 -11.70
C ASP A 6 12.29 6.34 -12.52
N LYS A 7 12.05 7.63 -12.26
CA LYS A 7 12.69 8.76 -12.99
C LYS A 7 12.70 8.55 -14.53
N GLY A 8 11.58 8.10 -15.08
CA GLY A 8 11.40 7.84 -16.52
C GLY A 8 11.94 6.50 -17.03
N LYS A 9 12.73 5.75 -16.25
CA LYS A 9 13.28 4.44 -16.62
C LYS A 9 12.37 3.30 -16.20
N VAL A 10 12.30 2.26 -17.02
CA VAL A 10 11.60 1.00 -16.69
C VAL A 10 12.58 0.08 -15.99
N ILE A 11 12.26 -0.33 -14.76
CA ILE A 11 13.05 -1.27 -13.95
C ILE A 11 12.30 -2.59 -13.87
N ARG A 12 13.02 -3.71 -13.95
CA ARG A 12 12.52 -5.06 -13.72
C ARG A 12 13.23 -5.66 -12.51
N GLY A 13 12.49 -6.30 -11.60
CA GLY A 13 13.07 -6.87 -10.38
C GLY A 13 12.07 -7.69 -9.57
N THR A 14 12.51 -8.25 -8.46
CA THR A 14 11.70 -8.97 -7.46
C THR A 14 10.73 -8.04 -6.71
N ASN A 15 9.83 -8.60 -5.91
CA ASN A 15 9.00 -7.81 -4.99
C ASN A 15 9.84 -7.14 -3.90
N ILE A 16 10.90 -7.79 -3.44
CA ILE A 16 11.80 -7.23 -2.42
C ILE A 16 12.50 -5.98 -2.97
N GLU A 17 13.05 -6.02 -4.19
CA GLU A 17 13.67 -4.86 -4.83
C GLU A 17 12.67 -3.73 -5.10
N ARG A 18 11.45 -4.09 -5.51
CA ARG A 18 10.35 -3.12 -5.69
C ARG A 18 10.02 -2.40 -4.37
N MET A 19 9.89 -3.16 -3.28
CA MET A 19 9.65 -2.62 -1.93
C MET A 19 10.80 -1.75 -1.43
N ALA A 20 12.05 -2.17 -1.65
CA ALA A 20 13.23 -1.38 -1.31
C ALA A 20 13.27 -0.02 -2.03
N SER A 21 12.56 0.14 -3.15
CA SER A 21 12.36 1.42 -3.83
C SER A 21 11.16 2.25 -3.31
N GLY A 22 10.55 1.85 -2.20
CA GLY A 22 9.38 2.52 -1.59
C GLY A 22 8.03 2.19 -2.23
N ARG A 23 7.97 1.16 -3.09
CA ARG A 23 6.76 0.81 -3.84
C ARG A 23 6.13 -0.46 -3.28
N ALA A 24 4.81 -0.49 -3.20
CA ALA A 24 4.09 -1.70 -2.82
C ALA A 24 4.48 -2.90 -3.70
N PRO A 25 4.61 -4.10 -3.12
CA PRO A 25 4.83 -5.31 -3.90
C PRO A 25 3.62 -5.61 -4.79
N VAL A 26 3.82 -6.43 -5.81
CA VAL A 26 2.74 -7.01 -6.60
C VAL A 26 2.20 -8.22 -5.83
N GLY A 27 0.92 -8.17 -5.47
CA GLY A 27 0.18 -9.23 -4.78
C GLY A 27 -0.20 -10.38 -5.72
N TYR A 28 -0.82 -11.41 -5.13
CA TYR A 28 -1.23 -12.62 -5.85
C TYR A 28 -2.26 -12.37 -6.96
N ASP A 29 -2.95 -11.23 -6.91
CA ASP A 29 -3.93 -10.80 -7.92
C ASP A 29 -3.30 -9.98 -9.06
N GLY A 30 -1.97 -9.96 -9.15
CA GLY A 30 -1.20 -9.25 -10.18
C GLY A 30 -1.20 -7.73 -10.02
N LYS A 31 -1.71 -7.21 -8.89
CA LYS A 31 -1.86 -5.78 -8.61
C LYS A 31 -1.04 -5.34 -7.42
N ALA A 32 -0.87 -4.04 -7.21
CA ALA A 32 -0.15 -3.53 -6.06
C ALA A 32 -0.90 -3.85 -4.75
N VAL A 33 -0.19 -4.36 -3.74
CA VAL A 33 -0.73 -4.54 -2.39
C VAL A 33 -1.14 -3.17 -1.81
N ASN A 34 -2.29 -3.13 -1.16
CA ASN A 34 -2.86 -1.93 -0.55
C ASN A 34 -2.56 -1.94 0.96
N LEU A 35 -2.20 -0.78 1.51
CA LEU A 35 -2.18 -0.56 2.96
C LEU A 35 -3.53 0.05 3.37
N HIS A 36 -4.34 -0.74 4.05
CA HIS A 36 -5.69 -0.35 4.46
C HIS A 36 -5.72 0.08 5.94
N HIS A 37 -6.38 1.21 6.23
CA HIS A 37 -6.59 1.67 7.60
C HIS A 37 -7.84 1.02 8.20
N MET A 38 -7.66 0.19 9.22
CA MET A 38 -8.77 -0.54 9.85
C MET A 38 -9.77 0.38 10.56
N LEU A 39 -9.28 1.48 11.15
CA LEU A 39 -10.10 2.45 11.90
C LEU A 39 -10.30 3.78 11.15
N GLN A 40 -9.79 3.90 9.92
CA GLN A 40 -9.82 5.13 9.12
C GLN A 40 -9.29 6.41 9.83
N THR A 41 -8.32 6.23 10.73
CA THR A 41 -7.59 7.30 11.42
C THR A 41 -6.10 7.27 11.05
N GLN A 42 -5.43 8.42 11.10
CA GLN A 42 -4.03 8.59 10.71
C GLN A 42 -3.05 7.59 11.35
N HIS A 43 -3.26 7.25 12.63
CA HIS A 43 -2.38 6.37 13.41
C HIS A 43 -3.03 5.03 13.75
N GLY A 44 -4.13 4.69 13.09
CA GLY A 44 -4.84 3.43 13.30
C GLY A 44 -4.06 2.22 12.75
N PRO A 45 -4.41 1.00 13.17
CA PRO A 45 -3.82 -0.22 12.63
C PRO A 45 -3.95 -0.33 11.10
N ILE A 46 -2.91 -0.87 10.47
CA ILE A 46 -2.81 -1.08 9.02
C ILE A 46 -2.87 -2.57 8.69
N ALA A 47 -3.63 -2.92 7.66
CA ALA A 47 -3.60 -4.26 7.05
C ALA A 47 -3.08 -4.21 5.61
N GLU A 48 -2.22 -5.16 5.25
CA GLU A 48 -1.82 -5.40 3.87
C GLU A 48 -2.90 -6.23 3.16
N LEU A 49 -3.53 -5.69 2.12
CA LEU A 49 -4.62 -6.34 1.38
C LEU A 49 -4.31 -6.41 -0.12
N SER A 50 -4.79 -7.45 -0.80
CA SER A 50 -4.82 -7.43 -2.27
C SER A 50 -5.73 -6.31 -2.76
N GLN A 51 -5.42 -5.72 -3.92
CA GLN A 51 -6.25 -4.66 -4.48
C GLN A 51 -7.66 -5.18 -4.78
N THR A 52 -7.77 -6.43 -5.23
CA THR A 52 -9.05 -7.07 -5.54
C THR A 52 -9.89 -7.25 -4.28
N PHE A 53 -9.32 -7.74 -3.17
CA PHE A 53 -10.05 -7.84 -1.90
C PHE A 53 -10.52 -6.47 -1.41
N HIS A 54 -9.62 -5.47 -1.42
CA HIS A 54 -9.93 -4.10 -0.97
C HIS A 54 -11.09 -3.49 -1.77
N LYS A 55 -11.12 -3.70 -3.09
CA LYS A 55 -12.19 -3.18 -3.95
C LYS A 55 -13.51 -3.93 -3.76
N THR A 56 -13.47 -5.26 -3.79
CA THR A 56 -14.70 -6.08 -3.72
C THR A 56 -15.39 -5.94 -2.37
N ASN A 57 -14.62 -5.82 -1.29
CA ASN A 57 -15.16 -5.73 0.08
C ASN A 57 -15.21 -4.30 0.61
N HIS A 58 -15.11 -3.28 -0.25
CA HIS A 58 -14.99 -1.88 0.15
C HIS A 58 -16.00 -1.45 1.23
N LYS A 59 -17.28 -1.82 1.07
CA LYS A 59 -18.35 -1.45 2.02
C LYS A 59 -18.19 -2.12 3.39
N ALA A 60 -17.61 -3.32 3.43
CA ALA A 60 -17.43 -4.06 4.68
C ALA A 60 -16.20 -3.58 5.47
N ILE A 61 -15.16 -3.11 4.79
CA ILE A 61 -13.88 -2.75 5.42
C ILE A 61 -13.73 -1.25 5.71
N HIS A 62 -14.55 -0.38 5.09
CA HIS A 62 -14.57 1.05 5.41
C HIS A 62 -15.72 1.35 6.36
N ILE A 63 -15.39 1.51 7.64
CA ILE A 63 -16.36 1.63 8.74
C ILE A 63 -17.11 2.98 8.76
N ASN A 64 -16.49 4.05 8.26
CA ASN A 64 -17.09 5.37 8.21
C ASN A 64 -17.79 5.60 6.86
N PRO A 65 -19.00 6.19 6.88
CA PRO A 65 -19.64 6.64 5.66
C PRO A 65 -18.89 7.81 5.03
N ASN A 66 -19.12 8.04 3.74
CA ASN A 66 -18.51 9.14 2.98
C ASN A 66 -18.93 10.54 3.47
N THR A 67 -19.91 10.62 4.37
CA THR A 67 -20.35 11.87 5.02
C THR A 67 -19.40 12.31 6.13
N ILE A 68 -18.51 11.44 6.60
CA ILE A 68 -17.47 11.77 7.58
C ILE A 68 -16.18 12.08 6.82
N PRO A 69 -15.56 13.26 7.03
CA PRO A 69 -14.27 13.58 6.45
C PRO A 69 -13.18 12.57 6.81
N SER A 70 -12.23 12.37 5.90
CA SER A 70 -11.10 11.47 6.13
C SER A 70 -10.26 11.92 7.33
N GLY A 71 -10.15 11.11 8.37
CA GLY A 71 -9.24 11.33 9.51
C GLY A 71 -7.78 11.01 9.19
N ILE A 72 -7.40 11.05 7.91
CA ILE A 72 -6.09 10.65 7.37
C ILE A 72 -5.57 11.81 6.54
N ASP A 73 -4.40 12.31 6.90
CA ASP A 73 -3.60 13.20 6.06
C ASP A 73 -2.97 12.34 4.95
N ARG A 74 -3.46 12.54 3.72
CA ARG A 74 -3.03 11.76 2.55
C ARG A 74 -1.59 12.05 2.17
N ALA A 75 -1.10 13.27 2.35
CA ALA A 75 0.28 13.62 2.02
C ALA A 75 1.25 12.99 3.03
N ALA A 76 0.93 13.07 4.33
CA ALA A 76 1.71 12.41 5.38
C ALA A 76 1.69 10.88 5.22
N PHE A 77 0.52 10.30 4.95
CA PHE A 77 0.38 8.86 4.73
C PHE A 77 1.15 8.37 3.50
N ASN A 78 1.16 9.13 2.39
CA ASN A 78 1.93 8.74 1.21
C ASN A 78 3.44 8.66 1.50
N LYS A 79 3.99 9.63 2.25
CA LYS A 79 5.38 9.60 2.71
C LYS A 79 5.65 8.40 3.62
N TRP A 80 4.77 8.17 4.60
CA TRP A 80 4.89 7.04 5.52
C TRP A 80 4.81 5.70 4.78
N ARG A 81 3.91 5.55 3.81
CA ARG A 81 3.74 4.34 3.00
C ARG A 81 5.01 3.98 2.23
N GLU A 82 5.72 4.96 1.69
CA GLU A 82 6.99 4.71 1.01
C GLU A 82 8.02 4.13 1.98
N GLN A 83 8.18 4.76 3.15
CA GLN A 83 9.07 4.26 4.20
C GLN A 83 8.65 2.88 4.71
N TYR A 84 7.35 2.64 4.87
CA TYR A 84 6.80 1.34 5.28
C TYR A 84 7.28 0.24 4.35
N TRP A 85 7.15 0.41 3.03
CA TRP A 85 7.60 -0.62 2.08
C TRP A 85 9.12 -0.79 2.06
N MET A 86 9.89 0.29 2.19
CA MET A 86 11.35 0.19 2.30
C MET A 86 11.77 -0.64 3.52
N ASN A 87 11.12 -0.40 4.67
CA ASN A 87 11.37 -1.16 5.90
C ASN A 87 10.91 -2.61 5.76
N ARG A 88 9.70 -2.84 5.24
CA ARG A 88 9.10 -4.16 5.03
C ARG A 88 9.95 -5.05 4.13
N ALA A 89 10.70 -4.49 3.18
CA ALA A 89 11.67 -5.23 2.38
C ALA A 89 12.78 -5.87 3.21
N GLY A 90 13.13 -5.29 4.36
CA GLY A 90 14.13 -5.81 5.29
C GLY A 90 13.72 -7.10 5.98
N ASP A 91 12.42 -7.35 6.15
CA ASP A 91 11.89 -8.55 6.82
C ASP A 91 12.12 -9.85 6.02
N PHE A 92 12.53 -9.74 4.75
CA PHE A 92 12.73 -10.85 3.82
C PHE A 92 14.19 -11.02 3.40
N LYS A 93 15.12 -10.44 4.15
CA LYS A 93 16.57 -10.56 3.95
C LYS A 93 17.17 -11.67 4.79
#